data_AF-R9JED4-F1
#
_entry.id   AF-R9JED4-F1
#
_cell.length_a   1.000
_cell.length_b   1.000
_cell.length_c   1.000
_cell.angle_alpha   90.00
_cell.angle_beta   90.00
_cell.angle_gamma   90.00
#
_symmetry.space_group_name_H-M   'P 1'
#
loop_
_entity.id
_entity.type
_entity.pdbx_description
1 polymer ?
#
loop_
_entity_poly.entity_id
_entity_poly.type
_entity_poly.pdbx_seq_one_letter_code
_entity_poly.pdbx_strand_id
1 'polypeptide(L)'
;MKKMNEVRITEDPAEAAHLAASRTPYIVWLNDRNKDACFPSGAYCVERLSDIDAQYLDRVYRRFHNLPWEIAETPRVRIREITVEDVPQLYELYRDASVTAFMEPLFADPEQEIAYTKEYIENVYGFYGYGMWVLEEKKSGLVIGRAGLENHEGFEGLELGFMLGVAYQHQGYAYEACSAILTYGLQELGQQRYCCYINQKNYPSIRLCERLGFEKQGIRGCSTLNPEYIQYVFEK
;
A
#
# COMPACT_ATOMS: atom_id res chain seq x y z
N MET A 1 -29.83 16.16 5.75
CA MET A 1 -29.74 14.94 4.90
C MET A 1 -28.31 14.84 4.39
N LYS A 2 -27.49 13.94 4.95
CA LYS A 2 -26.17 13.60 4.37
C LYS A 2 -26.44 12.99 3.00
N LYS A 3 -25.90 13.56 1.92
CA LYS A 3 -25.84 12.85 0.63
C LYS A 3 -25.14 11.53 0.93
N MET A 4 -25.85 10.41 0.76
CA MET A 4 -25.20 9.11 0.75
C MET A 4 -24.16 9.16 -0.37
N ASN A 5 -22.94 8.71 -0.05
CA ASN A 5 -21.86 8.48 -1.01
C ASN A 5 -22.33 7.41 -2.02
N GLU A 6 -23.03 7.84 -3.06
CA GLU A 6 -23.69 6.93 -4.00
C GLU A 6 -22.68 6.46 -5.05
N VAL A 7 -22.29 5.20 -4.95
CA VAL A 7 -21.57 4.49 -6.02
C VAL A 7 -22.62 3.82 -6.90
N ARG A 8 -22.58 4.10 -8.20
CA ARG A 8 -23.52 3.53 -9.17
C ARG A 8 -23.02 2.17 -9.67
N ILE A 9 -23.92 1.26 -10.01
CA ILE A 9 -23.56 -0.01 -10.65
C ILE A 9 -24.17 -0.01 -12.04
N THR A 10 -23.38 -0.30 -13.06
CA THR A 10 -23.86 -0.38 -14.44
C THR A 10 -23.26 -1.58 -15.16
N GLU A 11 -23.97 -2.09 -16.16
CA GLU A 11 -23.49 -3.10 -17.10
C GLU A 11 -23.37 -2.54 -18.53
N ASP A 12 -23.77 -1.28 -18.74
CA ASP A 12 -23.81 -0.59 -20.04
C ASP A 12 -22.53 0.26 -20.24
N PRO A 13 -21.72 -0.01 -21.28
CA PRO A 13 -20.55 0.79 -21.61
C PRO A 13 -20.84 2.28 -21.83
N ALA A 14 -22.01 2.63 -22.39
CA ALA A 14 -22.36 4.03 -22.65
C ALA A 14 -22.66 4.78 -21.35
N GLU A 15 -23.37 4.14 -20.41
CA GLU A 15 -23.59 4.68 -19.08
C GLU A 15 -22.27 4.77 -18.30
N ALA A 16 -21.42 3.74 -18.34
CA ALA A 16 -20.10 3.76 -17.70
C ALA A 16 -19.24 4.94 -18.21
N ALA A 17 -19.23 5.18 -19.52
CA ALA A 17 -18.51 6.33 -20.10
C ALA A 17 -19.09 7.67 -19.61
N HIS A 18 -20.41 7.78 -19.46
CA HIS A 18 -21.05 8.98 -18.92
C HIS A 18 -20.72 9.20 -17.44
N LEU A 19 -20.74 8.14 -16.63
CA LEU A 19 -20.39 8.18 -15.21
C LEU A 19 -18.93 8.59 -15.01
N ALA A 20 -18.01 8.03 -15.82
CA ALA A 20 -16.61 8.43 -15.84
C ALA A 20 -16.43 9.92 -16.19
N ALA A 21 -17.06 10.38 -17.28
CA ALA A 21 -16.97 11.77 -17.73
C ALA A 21 -17.57 12.78 -16.73
N SER A 22 -18.64 12.39 -16.03
CA SER A 22 -19.29 13.23 -15.02
C SER A 22 -18.62 13.18 -13.65
N ARG A 23 -17.54 12.40 -13.49
CA ARG A 23 -16.87 12.14 -12.21
C ARG A 23 -17.84 11.63 -11.14
N THR A 24 -18.67 10.66 -11.51
CA THR A 24 -19.55 9.94 -10.57
C THR A 24 -18.94 8.57 -10.25
N PRO A 25 -18.74 8.19 -8.97
CA PRO A 25 -18.24 6.86 -8.61
C PRO A 25 -19.12 5.74 -9.15
N TYR A 26 -18.50 4.73 -9.77
CA TYR A 26 -19.24 3.61 -10.37
C TYR A 26 -18.46 2.29 -10.34
N ILE A 27 -19.21 1.20 -10.44
CA ILE A 27 -18.73 -0.17 -10.60
C ILE A 27 -19.37 -0.75 -11.86
N VAL A 28 -18.57 -1.43 -12.67
CA VAL A 28 -19.03 -2.21 -13.82
C VAL A 28 -19.34 -3.63 -13.35
N TRP A 29 -20.57 -4.07 -13.59
CA TRP A 29 -20.93 -5.47 -13.41
C TRP A 29 -20.71 -6.23 -14.74
N LEU A 30 -19.69 -7.09 -14.74
CA LEU A 30 -19.35 -7.95 -15.86
C LEU A 30 -20.23 -9.21 -15.86
N ASN A 31 -20.79 -9.54 -17.02
CA ASN A 31 -21.61 -10.72 -17.24
C ASN A 31 -21.53 -11.18 -18.71
N ASP A 32 -22.18 -12.31 -19.02
CA ASP A 32 -22.12 -12.93 -20.36
C ASP A 32 -22.57 -11.99 -21.50
N ARG A 33 -23.38 -10.95 -21.21
CA ARG A 33 -23.88 -10.01 -22.21
C ARG A 33 -22.87 -8.93 -22.59
N ASN A 34 -21.90 -8.63 -21.72
CA ASN A 34 -20.98 -7.51 -21.90
C ASN A 34 -19.50 -7.88 -21.80
N LYS A 35 -19.16 -9.18 -21.74
CA LYS A 35 -17.79 -9.69 -21.65
C LYS A 35 -16.84 -9.20 -22.76
N ASP A 36 -17.37 -8.92 -23.95
CA ASP A 36 -16.60 -8.46 -25.11
C ASP A 36 -16.68 -6.93 -25.29
N ALA A 37 -17.36 -6.22 -24.37
CA ALA A 37 -17.50 -4.77 -24.42
C ALA A 37 -16.27 -4.05 -23.87
N CYS A 38 -16.04 -2.83 -24.35
CA CYS A 38 -14.97 -1.96 -23.83
C CYS A 38 -15.54 -0.98 -22.81
N PHE A 39 -14.97 -0.97 -21.61
CA PHE A 39 -15.29 -0.03 -20.53
C PHE A 39 -14.20 1.02 -20.37
N PRO A 40 -14.47 2.16 -19.71
CA PRO A 40 -13.44 3.15 -19.43
C PRO A 40 -12.27 2.53 -18.62
N SER A 41 -11.05 3.00 -18.90
CA SER A 41 -9.86 2.56 -18.17
C SER A 41 -9.97 2.89 -16.68
N GLY A 42 -9.48 2.00 -15.82
CA GLY A 42 -9.50 2.16 -14.37
C GLY A 42 -10.88 1.94 -13.72
N ALA A 43 -11.88 1.46 -14.48
CA ALA A 43 -13.17 1.09 -13.92
C ALA A 43 -13.01 -0.12 -12.97
N TYR A 44 -13.64 -0.02 -11.79
CA TYR A 44 -13.79 -1.18 -10.90
C TYR A 44 -14.79 -2.14 -11.50
N CYS A 45 -14.42 -3.40 -11.63
CA CYS A 45 -15.24 -4.44 -12.21
C CYS A 45 -15.51 -5.57 -11.21
N VAL A 46 -16.73 -6.09 -11.21
CA VAL A 46 -17.11 -7.29 -10.47
C VAL A 46 -17.86 -8.24 -11.39
N GLU A 47 -17.68 -9.55 -11.19
CA GLU A 47 -18.45 -10.57 -11.91
C GLU A 47 -19.72 -10.96 -11.16
N ARG A 48 -19.68 -10.88 -9.82
CA ARG A 48 -20.82 -11.23 -8.95
C ARG A 48 -21.19 -10.03 -8.09
N LEU A 49 -22.49 -9.69 -8.08
CA LEU A 49 -23.01 -8.63 -7.22
C LEU A 49 -22.83 -8.94 -5.73
N SER A 50 -22.70 -10.21 -5.36
CA SER A 50 -22.39 -10.63 -3.97
C SER A 50 -21.00 -10.21 -3.50
N ASP A 51 -20.10 -9.86 -4.42
CA ASP A 51 -18.76 -9.37 -4.09
C ASP A 51 -18.76 -7.87 -3.72
N ILE A 52 -19.90 -7.19 -3.87
CA ILE A 52 -20.10 -5.80 -3.48
C ILE A 52 -20.67 -5.76 -2.06
N ASP A 53 -19.80 -5.52 -1.08
CA ASP A 53 -20.22 -5.18 0.27
C ASP A 53 -20.05 -3.67 0.57
N ALA A 54 -20.40 -3.26 1.78
CA ALA A 54 -20.31 -1.86 2.20
C ALA A 54 -18.86 -1.34 2.21
N GLN A 55 -17.87 -2.19 2.50
CA GLN A 55 -16.47 -1.79 2.50
C GLN A 55 -15.96 -1.61 1.06
N TYR A 56 -16.35 -2.50 0.15
CA TYR A 56 -16.02 -2.39 -1.27
C TYR A 56 -16.58 -1.08 -1.86
N LEU A 57 -17.84 -0.76 -1.57
CA LEU A 57 -18.45 0.51 -2.00
C LEU A 57 -17.71 1.72 -1.44
N ASP A 58 -17.36 1.73 -0.15
CA ASP A 58 -16.61 2.84 0.46
C ASP A 58 -15.21 2.97 -0.14
N ARG A 59 -14.54 1.84 -0.43
CA ARG A 59 -13.23 1.82 -1.08
C ARG A 59 -13.28 2.40 -2.50
N VAL A 60 -14.25 1.99 -3.31
CA VAL A 60 -14.46 2.54 -4.67
C VAL A 60 -14.74 4.03 -4.59
N TYR A 61 -15.64 4.45 -3.69
CA TYR A 61 -15.95 5.86 -3.49
C TYR A 61 -14.69 6.67 -3.13
N ARG A 62 -13.93 6.22 -2.14
CA ARG A 62 -12.72 6.91 -1.66
C ARG A 62 -11.69 7.07 -2.75
N ARG A 63 -11.35 5.98 -3.45
CA ARG A 63 -10.36 6.02 -4.53
C ARG A 63 -10.80 6.88 -5.70
N PHE A 64 -12.08 6.85 -6.04
CA PHE A 64 -12.64 7.75 -7.06
C PHE A 64 -12.47 9.23 -6.69
N HIS A 65 -12.54 9.55 -5.40
CA HIS A 65 -12.36 10.90 -4.86
C HIS A 65 -10.93 11.19 -4.36
N ASN A 66 -9.94 10.33 -4.63
CA ASN A 66 -8.57 10.43 -4.13
C ASN A 66 -8.48 10.58 -2.61
N LEU A 67 -9.43 9.98 -1.89
CA LEU A 67 -9.40 9.88 -0.44
C LEU A 67 -8.62 8.62 -0.05
N PRO A 68 -7.67 8.70 0.89
CA PRO A 68 -6.91 7.53 1.28
C PRO A 68 -7.80 6.50 1.99
N TRP A 69 -7.52 5.22 1.72
CA TRP A 69 -8.03 4.11 2.53
C TRP A 69 -7.28 4.01 3.86
N GLU A 70 -8.01 3.74 4.95
CA GLU A 70 -7.42 3.47 6.27
C GLU A 70 -7.18 1.95 6.39
N ILE A 71 -5.93 1.56 6.66
CA ILE A 71 -5.51 0.16 6.67
C ILE A 71 -5.66 -0.43 8.06
N ALA A 72 -5.11 0.27 9.05
CA ALA A 72 -5.15 -0.14 10.43
C ALA A 72 -4.90 1.06 11.34
N GLU A 73 -5.32 0.90 12.59
CA GLU A 73 -4.95 1.79 13.67
C GLU A 73 -4.31 1.02 14.81
N THR A 74 -3.31 1.64 15.42
CA THR A 74 -2.64 1.15 16.62
C THR A 74 -2.83 2.19 17.74
N PRO A 75 -2.34 1.95 18.97
CA PRO A 75 -2.43 2.96 20.03
C PRO A 75 -1.85 4.33 19.65
N ARG A 76 -0.78 4.37 18.85
CA ARG A 76 -0.06 5.62 18.52
C ARG A 76 -0.01 5.96 17.02
N VAL A 77 -0.29 5.01 16.14
CA VAL A 77 -0.10 5.17 14.69
C VAL A 77 -1.42 4.92 13.96
N ARG A 78 -1.71 5.77 12.98
CA ARG A 78 -2.68 5.50 11.92
C ARG A 78 -1.92 5.09 10.67
N ILE A 79 -2.35 4.01 10.03
CA ILE A 79 -1.77 3.48 8.79
C ILE A 79 -2.78 3.73 7.68
N ARG A 80 -2.39 4.49 6.66
CA ARG A 80 -3.28 4.87 5.56
C ARG A 80 -2.54 4.93 4.22
N GLU A 81 -3.30 4.80 3.13
CA GLU A 81 -2.79 5.07 1.78
C GLU A 81 -2.11 6.44 1.72
N ILE A 82 -1.03 6.50 0.92
CA ILE A 82 -0.30 7.74 0.66
C ILE A 82 -1.18 8.70 -0.15
N THR A 83 -1.05 9.99 0.10
CA THR A 83 -1.57 11.05 -0.76
C THR A 83 -0.44 11.94 -1.26
N VAL A 84 -0.70 12.71 -2.32
CA VAL A 84 0.30 13.63 -2.89
C VAL A 84 0.72 14.70 -1.87
N GLU A 85 -0.17 15.06 -0.95
CA GLU A 85 0.07 16.00 0.12
C GLU A 85 1.08 15.50 1.16
N ASP A 86 1.36 14.19 1.21
CA ASP A 86 2.38 13.62 2.09
C ASP A 86 3.81 13.84 1.57
N VAL A 87 3.98 14.08 0.25
CA VAL A 87 5.29 14.15 -0.42
C VAL A 87 6.24 15.17 0.25
N PRO A 88 5.85 16.43 0.54
CA PRO A 88 6.74 17.37 1.22
C PRO A 88 7.25 16.85 2.56
N GLN A 89 6.39 16.18 3.33
CA GLN A 89 6.78 15.61 4.61
C GLN A 89 7.70 14.39 4.45
N LEU A 90 7.52 13.59 3.40
CA LEU A 90 8.46 12.52 3.07
C LEU A 90 9.85 13.08 2.79
N TYR A 91 9.99 14.17 2.03
CA TYR A 91 11.30 14.80 1.83
C TYR A 91 11.98 15.24 3.13
N GLU A 92 11.22 15.71 4.12
CA GLU A 92 11.78 16.03 5.45
C GLU A 92 12.33 14.79 6.16
N LEU A 93 11.62 13.66 6.08
CA LEU A 93 12.05 12.40 6.70
C LEU A 93 13.26 11.78 6.00
N TYR A 94 13.37 11.92 4.68
CA TYR A 94 14.44 11.33 3.87
C TYR A 94 15.71 12.20 3.80
N ARG A 95 15.69 13.41 4.38
CA ARG A 95 16.86 14.33 4.35
C ARG A 95 18.10 13.75 5.03
N ASP A 96 17.92 12.92 6.05
CA ASP A 96 19.04 12.28 6.73
C ASP A 96 19.52 11.05 5.94
N ALA A 97 20.77 11.08 5.50
CA ALA A 97 21.36 10.01 4.69
C ALA A 97 21.35 8.63 5.38
N SER A 98 21.21 8.56 6.70
CA SER A 98 21.07 7.28 7.42
C SER A 98 19.76 6.57 7.10
N VAL A 99 18.71 7.30 6.69
CA VAL A 99 17.40 6.76 6.33
C VAL A 99 17.46 6.01 5.01
N THR A 100 18.19 6.54 4.03
CA THR A 100 18.34 5.96 2.68
C THR A 100 19.57 5.07 2.54
N ALA A 101 20.28 4.76 3.64
CA ALA A 101 21.54 4.01 3.57
C ALA A 101 21.39 2.58 3.01
N PHE A 102 20.17 2.01 3.08
CA PHE A 102 19.88 0.64 2.66
C PHE A 102 18.62 0.53 1.79
N MET A 103 18.14 1.63 1.24
CA MET A 103 16.96 1.66 0.38
C MET A 103 17.08 2.75 -0.68
N GLU A 104 16.24 2.67 -1.71
CA GLU A 104 16.21 3.69 -2.75
C GLU A 104 15.71 5.03 -2.17
N PRO A 105 16.38 6.16 -2.51
CA PRO A 105 15.91 7.48 -2.11
C PRO A 105 14.68 7.90 -2.94
N LEU A 106 14.00 8.95 -2.48
CA LEU A 106 13.02 9.66 -3.32
C LEU A 106 13.72 10.25 -4.56
N PHE A 107 12.94 10.57 -5.59
CA PHE A 107 13.45 11.32 -6.73
C PHE A 107 14.07 12.65 -6.29
N ALA A 108 15.13 13.09 -6.96
CA ALA A 108 15.78 14.36 -6.64
C ALA A 108 14.88 15.57 -6.95
N ASP A 109 14.01 15.44 -7.96
CA ASP A 109 13.01 16.44 -8.33
C ASP A 109 11.66 16.12 -7.65
N PRO A 110 11.16 17.01 -6.77
CA PRO A 110 9.85 16.85 -6.14
C PRO A 110 8.68 16.68 -7.11
N GLU A 111 8.74 17.30 -8.29
CA GLU A 111 7.67 17.14 -9.29
C GLU A 111 7.64 15.73 -9.87
N GLN A 112 8.80 15.10 -10.01
CA GLN A 112 8.90 13.70 -10.42
C GLN A 112 8.36 12.76 -9.33
N GLU A 113 8.65 13.03 -8.06
CA GLU A 113 8.10 12.24 -6.93
C GLU A 113 6.58 12.40 -6.81
N ILE A 114 6.06 13.61 -7.05
CA ILE A 114 4.61 13.87 -7.11
C ILE A 114 3.96 13.08 -8.26
N ALA A 115 4.58 13.08 -9.46
CA ALA A 115 4.08 12.31 -10.60
C ALA A 115 4.11 10.80 -10.30
N TYR A 116 5.22 10.30 -9.78
CA TYR A 116 5.35 8.90 -9.35
C TYR A 116 4.32 8.52 -8.29
N THR A 117 4.08 9.38 -7.30
CA THR A 117 3.09 9.13 -6.24
C THR A 117 1.68 9.03 -6.81
N LYS A 118 1.31 9.87 -7.78
CA LYS A 118 0.01 9.78 -8.48
C LYS A 118 -0.12 8.45 -9.21
N GLU A 119 0.91 8.07 -9.98
CA GLU A 119 0.93 6.80 -10.70
C GLU A 119 0.88 5.60 -9.74
N TYR A 120 1.55 5.69 -8.59
CA TYR A 120 1.51 4.66 -7.55
C TYR A 120 0.10 4.49 -6.99
N ILE A 121 -0.57 5.59 -6.63
CA ILE A 121 -1.94 5.57 -6.11
C ILE A 121 -2.90 4.96 -7.14
N GLU A 122 -2.80 5.36 -8.40
CA GLU A 122 -3.70 4.90 -9.46
C GLU A 122 -3.47 3.42 -9.80
N ASN A 123 -2.21 3.02 -9.97
CA ASN A 123 -1.88 1.71 -10.52
C ASN A 123 -1.65 0.66 -9.44
N VAL A 124 -0.89 0.96 -8.39
CA VAL A 124 -0.54 -0.05 -7.36
C VAL A 124 -1.74 -0.31 -6.46
N TYR A 125 -2.31 0.73 -5.86
CA TYR A 125 -3.50 0.54 -5.02
C TYR A 125 -4.70 0.11 -5.85
N GLY A 126 -4.90 0.69 -7.04
CA GLY A 126 -5.97 0.32 -7.95
C GLY A 126 -5.96 -1.17 -8.31
N PHE A 127 -4.77 -1.71 -8.63
CA PHE A 127 -4.62 -3.10 -9.05
C PHE A 127 -4.52 -4.09 -7.88
N TYR A 128 -3.58 -3.87 -6.94
CA TYR A 128 -3.32 -4.81 -5.85
C TYR A 128 -4.26 -4.66 -4.66
N GLY A 129 -4.81 -3.46 -4.44
CA GLY A 129 -5.59 -3.17 -3.24
C GLY A 129 -4.74 -2.90 -1.99
N TYR A 130 -3.41 -3.02 -2.08
CA TYR A 130 -2.43 -2.80 -1.03
C TYR A 130 -1.13 -2.24 -1.63
N GLY A 131 -0.20 -1.83 -0.76
CA GLY A 131 1.09 -1.28 -1.17
C GLY A 131 1.83 -0.71 0.03
N MET A 132 2.73 0.22 -0.25
CA MET A 132 3.39 1.06 0.74
C MET A 132 2.47 2.16 1.25
N TRP A 133 2.27 2.20 2.56
CA TRP A 133 1.41 3.17 3.23
C TRP A 133 2.22 4.17 4.05
N VAL A 134 1.59 5.29 4.43
CA VAL A 134 2.20 6.23 5.38
C VAL A 134 1.81 5.87 6.81
N LEU A 135 2.74 6.17 7.72
CA LEU A 135 2.55 6.03 9.15
C LEU A 135 2.36 7.42 9.74
N GLU A 136 1.17 7.71 10.23
CA GLU A 136 0.81 8.99 10.83
C GLU A 136 0.77 8.85 12.36
N GLU A 137 1.57 9.63 13.08
CA GLU A 137 1.52 9.65 14.54
C GLU A 137 0.26 10.37 15.01
N LYS A 138 -0.63 9.65 15.70
CA LYS A 138 -1.92 10.16 16.16
C LYS A 138 -1.82 11.42 17.03
N LYS A 139 -0.74 11.56 17.79
CA LYS A 139 -0.53 12.68 18.71
C LYS A 139 -0.26 13.99 17.97
N SER A 140 0.56 13.95 16.94
CA SER A 140 1.01 15.14 16.20
C SER A 140 0.28 15.35 14.88
N GLY A 141 -0.34 14.29 14.34
CA GLY A 141 -0.90 14.27 12.99
C GLY A 141 0.17 14.26 11.89
N LEU A 142 1.44 14.05 12.25
CA LEU A 142 2.56 14.08 11.33
C LEU A 142 2.81 12.68 10.74
N VAL A 143 3.12 12.61 9.45
CA VAL A 143 3.74 11.43 8.86
C VAL A 143 5.13 11.24 9.47
N ILE A 144 5.35 10.05 10.04
CA ILE A 144 6.59 9.66 10.72
C ILE A 144 7.41 8.64 9.93
N GLY A 145 6.86 8.12 8.85
CA GLY A 145 7.51 7.16 7.96
C GLY A 145 6.53 6.45 7.04
N ARG A 146 6.98 5.33 6.48
CA ARG A 146 6.20 4.47 5.58
C ARG A 146 6.36 3.01 6.01
N ALA A 147 5.32 2.21 5.91
CA ALA A 147 5.42 0.75 5.98
C ALA A 147 4.30 0.12 5.17
N GLY A 148 4.52 -1.07 4.62
CA GLY A 148 3.53 -1.71 3.77
C GLY A 148 3.99 -3.02 3.16
N LEU A 149 3.15 -3.51 2.26
CA LEU A 149 3.33 -4.80 1.60
C LEU A 149 3.49 -4.58 0.10
N GLU A 150 4.56 -5.10 -0.47
CA GLU A 150 4.85 -4.97 -1.89
C GLU A 150 4.98 -6.33 -2.56
N ASN A 151 4.54 -6.39 -3.81
CA ASN A 151 4.67 -7.58 -4.64
C ASN A 151 5.81 -7.35 -5.62
N HIS A 152 6.87 -8.14 -5.49
CA HIS A 152 8.03 -8.10 -6.38
C HIS A 152 8.10 -9.36 -7.22
N GLU A 153 8.39 -9.18 -8.50
CA GLU A 153 8.60 -10.30 -9.41
C GLU A 153 9.75 -11.19 -8.91
N GLY A 154 9.48 -12.50 -8.83
CA GLY A 154 10.46 -13.49 -8.38
C GLY A 154 10.57 -13.66 -6.85
N PHE A 155 9.80 -12.92 -6.06
CA PHE A 155 9.74 -13.10 -4.60
C PHE A 155 8.68 -14.15 -4.23
N GLU A 156 8.97 -14.95 -3.21
CA GLU A 156 8.02 -15.92 -2.66
C GLU A 156 7.25 -15.30 -1.50
N GLY A 157 6.11 -14.66 -1.80
CA GLY A 157 5.26 -13.96 -0.83
C GLY A 157 5.35 -12.44 -0.96
N LEU A 158 4.56 -11.72 -0.16
CA LEU A 158 4.60 -10.26 -0.13
C LEU A 158 5.81 -9.77 0.67
N GLU A 159 6.54 -8.79 0.16
CA GLU A 159 7.60 -8.14 0.90
C GLU A 159 7.02 -7.15 1.91
N LEU A 160 7.45 -7.24 3.17
CA LEU A 160 7.20 -6.20 4.16
C LEU A 160 8.34 -5.17 4.12
N GLY A 161 8.02 -3.98 3.60
CA GLY A 161 8.91 -2.82 3.58
C GLY A 161 8.56 -1.82 4.68
N PHE A 162 9.57 -1.13 5.24
CA PHE A 162 9.36 -0.07 6.22
C PHE A 162 10.53 0.93 6.29
N MET A 163 10.20 2.16 6.63
CA MET A 163 11.13 3.27 6.87
C MET A 163 10.51 4.20 7.91
N LEU A 164 11.30 4.62 8.90
CA LEU A 164 10.93 5.70 9.83
C LEU A 164 11.97 6.81 9.81
N GLY A 165 11.51 8.05 9.91
CA GLY A 165 12.40 9.17 10.15
C GLY A 165 13.18 8.99 11.45
N VAL A 166 14.42 9.48 11.48
CA VAL A 166 15.39 9.27 12.58
C VAL A 166 14.79 9.58 13.95
N ALA A 167 14.02 10.67 14.06
CA ALA A 167 13.36 11.11 15.30
C ALA A 167 12.30 10.13 15.85
N TYR A 168 11.87 9.13 15.07
CA TYR A 168 10.84 8.16 15.41
C TYR A 168 11.38 6.73 15.53
N GLN A 169 12.66 6.52 15.24
CA GLN A 169 13.31 5.23 15.39
C GLN A 169 13.49 4.87 16.87
N HIS A 170 13.68 3.58 17.14
CA HIS A 170 13.93 3.02 18.48
C HIS A 170 12.87 3.29 19.56
N GLN A 171 11.69 3.79 19.18
CA GLN A 171 10.55 4.08 20.07
C GLN A 171 9.40 3.06 19.94
N GLY A 172 9.63 1.99 19.19
CA GLY A 172 8.66 0.92 18.96
C GLY A 172 7.61 1.20 17.88
N TYR A 173 7.65 2.36 17.22
CA TYR A 173 6.71 2.70 16.14
C TYR A 173 6.72 1.69 15.00
N ALA A 174 7.90 1.27 14.53
CA ALA A 174 8.00 0.31 13.44
C ALA A 174 7.44 -1.06 13.82
N TYR A 175 7.70 -1.55 15.04
CA TYR A 175 7.13 -2.81 15.52
C TYR A 175 5.60 -2.74 15.61
N GLU A 176 5.08 -1.65 16.16
CA GLU A 176 3.65 -1.42 16.28
C GLU A 176 2.96 -1.38 14.90
N ALA A 177 3.50 -0.61 13.95
CA ALA A 177 2.98 -0.49 12.60
C ALA A 177 3.08 -1.80 11.81
N CYS A 178 4.26 -2.42 11.75
CA CYS A 178 4.48 -3.64 10.98
C CYS A 178 3.68 -4.84 11.53
N SER A 179 3.47 -4.93 12.84
CA SER A 179 2.62 -5.97 13.43
C SER A 179 1.16 -5.83 12.98
N ALA A 180 0.65 -4.59 12.93
CA ALA A 180 -0.69 -4.31 12.45
C ALA A 180 -0.82 -4.61 10.95
N ILE A 181 0.19 -4.26 10.15
CA ILE A 181 0.25 -4.56 8.72
C ILE A 181 0.25 -6.07 8.44
N LEU A 182 1.04 -6.87 9.18
CA LEU A 182 1.03 -8.33 9.02
C LEU A 182 -0.33 -8.92 9.42
N THR A 183 -0.95 -8.37 10.45
CA THR A 183 -2.32 -8.78 10.86
C THR A 183 -3.32 -8.46 9.76
N TYR A 184 -3.27 -7.26 9.18
CA TYR A 184 -4.08 -6.86 8.04
C TYR A 184 -3.85 -7.80 6.85
N GLY A 185 -2.60 -8.09 6.49
CA GLY A 185 -2.31 -9.02 5.39
C GLY A 185 -2.88 -10.42 5.62
N LEU A 186 -2.80 -10.94 6.85
CA LEU A 186 -3.33 -12.26 7.19
C LEU A 186 -4.86 -12.31 7.15
N GLN A 187 -5.52 -11.26 7.65
CA GLN A 187 -6.97 -11.23 7.84
C GLN A 187 -7.73 -10.72 6.62
N GLU A 188 -7.24 -9.63 6.03
CA GLU A 188 -7.93 -8.90 4.95
C GLU A 188 -7.43 -9.32 3.56
N LEU A 189 -6.14 -9.66 3.43
CA LEU A 189 -5.58 -10.11 2.14
C LEU A 189 -5.52 -11.64 2.01
N GLY A 190 -5.72 -12.38 3.11
CA GLY A 190 -5.59 -13.85 3.15
C GLY A 190 -4.17 -14.35 2.86
N GLN A 191 -3.17 -13.48 2.91
CA GLN A 191 -1.79 -13.82 2.57
C GLN A 191 -1.12 -14.51 3.76
N GLN A 192 -0.52 -15.68 3.51
CA GLN A 192 0.09 -16.53 4.55
C GLN A 192 1.61 -16.47 4.60
N ARG A 193 2.26 -15.99 3.54
CA ARG A 193 3.72 -15.93 3.43
C ARG A 193 4.20 -14.51 3.12
N TYR A 194 5.17 -14.07 3.91
CA TYR A 194 5.78 -12.75 3.80
C TYR A 194 7.29 -12.89 3.81
N CYS A 195 7.97 -11.95 3.16
CA CYS A 195 9.41 -11.88 3.17
C CYS A 195 9.92 -10.47 3.47
N CYS A 196 11.19 -10.37 3.84
CA CYS A 196 11.95 -9.13 3.85
C CYS A 196 13.34 -9.43 3.29
N TYR A 197 13.86 -8.56 2.43
CA TYR A 197 15.26 -8.61 2.00
C TYR A 197 16.04 -7.51 2.68
N ILE A 198 16.97 -7.89 3.56
CA ILE A 198 17.64 -6.94 4.44
C ILE A 198 19.14 -7.00 4.23
N ASN A 199 19.77 -5.84 4.00
CA ASN A 199 21.23 -5.76 3.95
C ASN A 199 21.83 -6.24 5.29
N GLN A 200 22.88 -7.07 5.25
CA GLN A 200 23.47 -7.67 6.48
C GLN A 200 23.99 -6.63 7.48
N LYS A 201 24.26 -5.40 7.03
CA LYS A 201 24.71 -4.27 7.86
C LYS A 201 23.56 -3.48 8.48
N ASN A 202 22.31 -3.71 8.04
CA ASN A 202 21.12 -3.06 8.56
C ASN A 202 20.60 -3.77 9.82
N TYR A 203 21.39 -3.72 10.90
CA TYR A 203 21.05 -4.36 12.18
C TYR A 203 19.72 -3.90 12.79
N PRO A 204 19.28 -2.62 12.69
CA PRO A 204 17.97 -2.22 13.16
C PRO A 204 16.83 -2.99 12.48
N SER A 205 16.84 -3.12 11.16
CA SER A 205 15.81 -3.87 10.42
C SER A 205 15.86 -5.37 10.71
N ILE A 206 17.06 -5.96 10.79
CA ILE A 206 17.22 -7.38 11.16
C ILE A 206 16.54 -7.66 12.50
N ARG A 207 16.85 -6.87 13.53
CA ARG A 207 16.25 -7.05 14.87
C ARG A 207 14.74 -6.85 14.86
N LEU A 208 14.23 -5.94 14.02
CA LEU A 208 12.80 -5.73 13.90
C LEU A 208 12.12 -6.96 13.29
N CYS A 209 12.62 -7.46 12.16
CA CYS A 209 12.05 -8.63 11.47
C CYS A 209 12.10 -9.88 12.35
N GLU A 210 13.23 -10.14 13.02
CA GLU A 210 13.33 -11.25 13.99
C GLU A 210 12.30 -11.12 15.12
N ARG A 211 12.10 -9.90 15.65
CA ARG A 211 11.10 -9.65 16.69
C ARG A 211 9.65 -9.78 16.19
N LEU A 212 9.40 -9.50 14.91
CA LEU A 212 8.11 -9.73 14.25
C LEU A 212 7.86 -11.22 13.96
N GLY A 213 8.85 -12.08 14.18
CA GLY A 213 8.76 -13.52 13.98
C GLY A 213 9.22 -13.99 12.61
N PHE A 214 9.90 -13.14 11.83
CA PHE A 214 10.55 -13.60 10.60
C PHE A 214 11.80 -14.40 10.94
N GLU A 215 11.98 -15.50 10.24
CA GLU A 215 13.13 -16.37 10.36
C GLU A 215 14.11 -16.13 9.21
N LYS A 216 15.40 -16.05 9.53
CA LYS A 216 16.46 -15.90 8.55
C LYS A 216 16.50 -17.13 7.63
N GLN A 217 16.23 -16.92 6.35
CA GLN A 217 16.51 -17.89 5.30
C GLN A 217 17.93 -17.63 4.76
N GLY A 218 18.55 -18.65 4.16
CA GLY A 218 19.84 -18.46 3.49
C GLY A 218 19.73 -17.54 2.25
N ILE A 219 20.79 -17.44 1.46
CA ILE A 219 20.70 -16.86 0.10
C ILE A 219 19.92 -17.86 -0.78
N ARG A 220 18.60 -17.86 -0.66
CA ARG A 220 17.69 -18.62 -1.52
C ARG A 220 16.58 -17.67 -1.93
N GLY A 221 16.43 -17.43 -3.23
CA GLY A 221 15.33 -16.65 -3.78
C GLY A 221 15.74 -15.27 -4.28
N CYS A 222 15.58 -15.08 -5.59
CA CYS A 222 15.96 -13.95 -6.44
C CYS A 222 17.45 -13.86 -6.82
N SER A 223 17.80 -14.45 -7.97
CA SER A 223 19.15 -14.45 -8.58
C SER A 223 19.65 -13.05 -8.99
N THR A 224 18.82 -12.02 -8.84
CA THR A 224 19.11 -10.63 -9.20
C THR A 224 19.51 -9.76 -8.01
N LEU A 225 19.33 -10.23 -6.77
CA LEU A 225 19.63 -9.44 -5.58
C LEU A 225 21.11 -9.53 -5.20
N ASN A 226 21.65 -8.39 -4.76
CA ASN A 226 23.01 -8.26 -4.26
C ASN A 226 23.24 -9.26 -3.09
N PRO A 227 24.36 -10.03 -3.08
CA PRO A 227 24.66 -11.01 -2.03
C PRO A 227 24.76 -10.43 -0.61
N GLU A 228 24.84 -9.10 -0.47
CA GLU A 228 24.72 -8.41 0.81
C GLU A 228 23.29 -8.41 1.39
N TYR A 229 22.27 -8.81 0.65
CA TYR A 229 20.89 -8.91 1.15
C TYR A 229 20.57 -10.34 1.54
N ILE A 230 20.00 -10.49 2.74
CA ILE A 230 19.57 -11.77 3.30
C ILE A 230 18.04 -11.78 3.33
N GLN A 231 17.45 -12.88 2.90
CA GLN A 231 16.02 -13.10 2.99
C GLN A 231 15.62 -13.51 4.41
N TYR A 232 14.58 -12.89 4.92
CA TYR A 232 13.87 -13.29 6.13
C TYR A 232 12.44 -13.64 5.73
N VAL A 233 11.89 -14.72 6.27
CA VAL A 233 10.55 -15.22 5.89
C VAL A 233 9.68 -15.39 7.13
N PHE A 234 8.42 -14.99 7.02
CA PHE A 234 7.38 -15.25 8.00
C PHE A 234 6.25 -16.04 7.33
N GLU A 235 5.85 -17.14 7.95
CA GLU A 235 4.78 -18.02 7.48
C GLU A 235 3.80 -18.34 8.62
N LYS A 236 2.53 -18.51 8.27
CA LYS A 236 1.47 -18.94 9.19
C LYS A 236 0.56 -19.97 8.56
#